data_AF-A0A5D0SJX5-F1
#
_entry.id   AF-A0A5D0SJX5-F1
#
_cell.length_a   1.000
_cell.length_b   1.000
_cell.length_c   1.000
_cell.angle_alpha   90.00
_cell.angle_beta   90.00
_cell.angle_gamma   90.00
#
_symmetry.space_group_name_H-M   'P 1'
#
loop_
_entity.id
_entity.type
_entity.pdbx_description
1 polymer ?
#
loop_
_entity_poly.entity_id
_entity_poly.type
_entity_poly.pdbx_seq_one_letter_code
_entity_poly.pdbx_strand_id
1 'polypeptide(L)'
;MLFVLPAENTIKYLEKNVENKYATVLNDLVRKNGEKNIEWLIHVINRIESPEDIKGLYRLQKNKIDRAGGFYGIISEPIEDANEIPLPNSLESFVDLVRYLLNIRESQRKEVEVTGYPLNFTGKAYELATASSTEKIKIILDLTAIKRVVDYFSCEHPTKEDAKKIANSEIFTEMIKHRNSLGYVPGPEMTTDFLAYFIYLGAKKDPISVIWKWLNPWNCFNFADIFINLEHYRELLRDMETNKSNIERFVSSRIEPYVPANFEFTERFVLGIEWAIRGWATSKFGGINIEHIKDNYTFLIGTIVHETYHRIQAMLYPGNVGKDFNMLDKPLEDKTLDAMYKAMTYVFLEGTATYVQHGSKINNGKEAIDEAVCLFKKIVDLSMQKQGPEKVEEILNAGLRSNGPFYTLGQFMAKAIEEKYGKEKLATCLEKGSPEFFKLFINVDDKQTFAPEQKRVFQKILL
;
A
#
# COMPACT_ATOMS: atom_id res chain seq x y z
N MET A 1 -40.43 -15.63 -9.76
CA MET A 1 -40.97 -14.89 -8.60
C MET A 1 -39.90 -14.97 -7.53
N LEU A 2 -39.41 -13.84 -7.02
CA LEU A 2 -38.37 -13.83 -5.98
C LEU A 2 -38.93 -14.42 -4.69
N PHE A 3 -38.20 -15.34 -4.08
CA PHE A 3 -38.51 -15.77 -2.72
C PHE A 3 -38.02 -14.70 -1.74
N VAL A 4 -38.94 -14.05 -1.04
CA VAL A 4 -38.64 -12.97 -0.08
C VAL A 4 -38.79 -13.50 1.34
N LEU A 5 -37.75 -13.35 2.14
CA LEU A 5 -37.82 -13.62 3.57
C LEU A 5 -38.22 -12.36 4.35
N PRO A 6 -39.05 -12.45 5.40
CA PRO A 6 -39.29 -11.31 6.29
C PRO A 6 -37.96 -10.85 6.89
N ALA A 7 -37.56 -9.59 6.70
CA ALA A 7 -36.25 -9.10 7.13
C ALA A 7 -36.11 -9.02 8.67
N GLU A 8 -37.21 -8.77 9.39
CA GLU A 8 -37.23 -8.79 10.85
C GLU A 8 -37.63 -10.18 11.36
N ASN A 9 -36.89 -10.68 12.34
CA ASN A 9 -37.09 -12.02 12.90
C ASN A 9 -37.00 -13.14 11.85
N THR A 10 -36.22 -12.99 10.77
CA THR A 10 -36.06 -14.03 9.74
C THR A 10 -35.67 -15.37 10.34
N ILE A 11 -34.73 -15.36 11.28
CA ILE A 11 -34.24 -16.55 11.96
C ILE A 11 -35.39 -17.23 12.71
N LYS A 12 -36.13 -16.48 13.54
CA LYS A 12 -37.30 -17.00 14.27
C LYS A 12 -38.43 -17.44 13.33
N TYR A 13 -38.62 -16.76 12.20
CA TYR A 13 -39.60 -17.13 11.18
C TYR A 13 -39.23 -18.49 10.57
N LEU A 14 -37.95 -18.70 10.25
CA LEU A 14 -37.44 -19.94 9.69
C LEU A 14 -37.48 -21.08 10.72
N GLU A 15 -37.14 -20.82 11.98
CA GLU A 15 -37.25 -21.80 13.07
C GLU A 15 -38.69 -22.27 13.30
N LYS A 16 -39.69 -21.41 13.06
CA LYS A 16 -41.09 -21.70 13.29
C LYS A 16 -41.82 -22.35 12.10
N ASN A 17 -41.40 -22.04 10.87
CA ASN A 17 -42.21 -22.33 9.67
C ASN A 17 -41.53 -23.25 8.64
N VAL A 18 -40.32 -23.76 8.90
CA VAL A 18 -39.55 -24.51 7.92
C VAL A 18 -39.19 -25.88 8.46
N GLU A 19 -39.20 -26.90 7.60
CA GLU A 19 -38.65 -28.22 7.90
C GLU A 19 -37.27 -28.11 8.56
N ASN A 20 -37.05 -28.90 9.61
CA ASN A 20 -35.94 -28.82 10.58
C ASN A 20 -34.53 -28.71 9.95
N LYS A 21 -34.36 -29.16 8.70
CA LYS A 21 -33.08 -29.17 7.97
C LYS A 21 -32.54 -27.78 7.62
N TYR A 22 -33.34 -26.86 7.08
CA TYR A 22 -32.82 -25.55 6.63
C TYR A 22 -32.62 -24.56 7.78
N ALA A 23 -33.46 -24.67 8.83
CA ALA A 23 -33.24 -23.93 10.07
C ALA A 23 -31.89 -24.30 10.70
N THR A 24 -31.53 -25.59 10.71
CA THR A 24 -30.22 -26.05 11.18
C THR A 24 -29.07 -25.44 10.37
N VAL A 25 -29.16 -25.45 9.04
CA VAL A 25 -28.13 -24.86 8.16
C VAL A 25 -27.98 -23.36 8.41
N LEU A 26 -29.08 -22.61 8.52
CA LEU A 26 -28.98 -21.17 8.75
C LEU A 26 -28.46 -20.85 10.15
N ASN A 27 -28.87 -21.60 11.18
CA ASN A 27 -28.34 -21.45 12.53
C ASN A 27 -26.82 -21.74 12.58
N ASP A 28 -26.34 -22.70 11.79
CA ASP A 28 -24.91 -22.94 11.61
C ASP A 28 -24.20 -21.76 10.93
N LEU A 29 -24.81 -21.18 9.89
CA LEU A 29 -24.26 -20.00 9.20
C LEU A 29 -24.22 -18.78 10.14
N VAL A 30 -25.27 -18.55 10.92
CA VAL A 30 -25.36 -17.48 11.94
C VAL A 30 -24.30 -17.68 13.02
N ARG A 31 -24.15 -18.89 13.55
CA ARG A 31 -23.13 -19.21 14.55
C ARG A 31 -21.72 -18.93 14.04
N LYS A 32 -21.44 -19.24 12.76
CA LYS A 32 -20.12 -19.01 12.15
C LYS A 32 -19.84 -17.57 11.78
N ASN A 33 -20.85 -16.83 11.31
CA ASN A 33 -20.65 -15.53 10.65
C ASN A 33 -21.22 -14.33 11.42
N GLY A 34 -21.91 -14.59 12.54
CA GLY A 34 -22.62 -13.59 13.33
C GLY A 34 -24.00 -13.25 12.77
N GLU A 35 -24.99 -13.16 13.65
CA GLU A 35 -26.40 -12.89 13.34
C GLU A 35 -26.58 -11.63 12.49
N LYS A 36 -26.02 -10.49 12.93
CA LYS A 36 -26.13 -9.20 12.23
C LYS A 36 -25.64 -9.25 10.78
N ASN A 37 -24.58 -10.02 10.51
CA ASN A 37 -24.02 -10.11 9.16
C ASN A 37 -24.92 -10.95 8.24
N ILE A 38 -25.52 -12.02 8.77
CA ILE A 38 -26.50 -12.84 8.04
C ILE A 38 -27.77 -12.05 7.78
N GLU A 39 -28.33 -11.38 8.80
CA GLU A 39 -29.53 -10.55 8.65
C GLU A 39 -29.32 -9.43 7.61
N TRP A 40 -28.16 -8.77 7.65
CA TRP A 40 -27.80 -7.77 6.66
C TRP A 40 -27.77 -8.35 5.24
N LEU A 41 -27.12 -9.51 5.04
CA LEU A 41 -27.02 -10.12 3.71
C LEU A 41 -28.40 -10.54 3.19
N ILE A 42 -29.23 -11.16 4.02
CA ILE A 42 -30.61 -11.53 3.70
C ILE A 42 -31.40 -10.30 3.27
N HIS A 43 -31.30 -9.21 4.04
CA HIS A 43 -31.97 -7.95 3.73
C HIS A 43 -31.54 -7.40 2.37
N VAL A 44 -30.25 -7.44 2.03
CA VAL A 44 -29.76 -6.99 0.73
C VAL A 44 -30.22 -7.89 -0.41
N ILE A 45 -30.21 -9.21 -0.24
CA ILE A 45 -30.71 -10.17 -1.26
C ILE A 45 -32.19 -9.94 -1.53
N ASN A 46 -33.00 -9.70 -0.49
CA ASN A 46 -34.44 -9.43 -0.62
C ASN A 46 -34.77 -8.14 -1.39
N ARG A 47 -33.80 -7.22 -1.55
CA ARG A 47 -33.97 -5.98 -2.33
C ARG A 47 -33.71 -6.17 -3.83
N ILE A 48 -33.22 -7.33 -4.25
CA ILE A 48 -33.00 -7.65 -5.66
C ILE A 48 -34.36 -7.76 -6.34
N GLU A 49 -34.57 -7.14 -7.50
CA GLU A 49 -35.89 -7.13 -8.16
C GLU A 49 -36.21 -8.46 -8.84
N SER A 50 -35.23 -9.05 -9.52
CA SER A 50 -35.33 -10.36 -10.17
C SER A 50 -34.25 -11.32 -9.67
N PRO A 51 -34.57 -12.59 -9.38
CA PRO A 51 -33.58 -13.62 -9.02
C PRO A 51 -32.38 -13.68 -9.96
N GLU A 52 -32.58 -13.46 -11.26
CA GLU A 52 -31.52 -13.48 -12.28
C GLU A 52 -30.53 -12.32 -12.16
N ASP A 53 -30.91 -11.19 -11.52
CA ASP A 53 -30.03 -10.04 -11.37
C ASP A 53 -28.80 -10.36 -10.51
N ILE A 54 -28.84 -11.42 -9.69
CA ILE A 54 -27.69 -11.91 -8.92
C ILE A 54 -26.51 -12.31 -9.81
N LYS A 55 -26.78 -12.76 -11.05
CA LYS A 55 -25.73 -13.03 -12.05
C LYS A 55 -24.97 -11.77 -12.47
N GLY A 56 -25.49 -10.60 -12.13
CA GLY A 56 -24.79 -9.32 -12.24
C GLY A 56 -23.45 -9.30 -11.51
N LEU A 57 -23.25 -10.14 -10.47
CA LEU A 57 -21.95 -10.28 -9.79
C LEU A 57 -20.84 -10.75 -10.73
N TYR A 58 -21.11 -11.76 -11.56
CA TYR A 58 -20.16 -12.25 -12.56
C TYR A 58 -19.79 -11.16 -13.58
N ARG A 59 -20.78 -10.38 -14.03
CA ARG A 59 -20.55 -9.24 -14.91
C ARG A 59 -19.69 -8.16 -14.26
N LEU A 60 -19.89 -7.86 -12.97
CA LEU A 60 -19.06 -6.91 -12.25
C LEU A 60 -17.61 -7.39 -12.13
N GLN A 61 -17.38 -8.69 -11.92
CA GLN A 61 -16.06 -9.30 -11.90
C GLN A 61 -15.35 -9.17 -13.26
N LYS A 62 -16.03 -9.48 -14.37
CA LYS A 62 -15.46 -9.31 -15.72
C LYS A 62 -15.14 -7.84 -16.02
N ASN A 63 -16.09 -6.93 -15.75
CA ASN A 63 -15.87 -5.49 -15.93
C ASN A 63 -14.70 -4.94 -15.12
N LYS A 64 -14.45 -5.49 -13.92
CA LYS A 64 -13.30 -5.13 -13.09
C LYS A 64 -11.99 -5.45 -13.82
N ILE A 65 -11.87 -6.67 -14.35
CA ILE A 65 -10.68 -7.14 -15.08
C ILE A 65 -10.46 -6.30 -16.35
N ASP A 66 -11.52 -6.10 -17.14
CA ASP A 66 -11.45 -5.36 -18.41
C ASP A 66 -11.08 -3.87 -18.23
N ARG A 67 -11.21 -3.35 -17.01
CA ARG A 67 -10.96 -1.94 -16.65
C ARG A 67 -9.73 -1.75 -15.78
N ALA A 68 -8.74 -2.62 -15.90
CA ALA A 68 -7.46 -2.53 -15.17
C ALA A 68 -7.54 -2.76 -13.66
N GLY A 69 -8.71 -3.16 -13.13
CA GLY A 69 -8.92 -3.38 -11.71
C GLY A 69 -8.87 -4.82 -11.26
N GLY A 70 -8.41 -5.72 -12.13
CA GLY A 70 -8.19 -7.12 -11.80
C GLY A 70 -7.12 -7.31 -10.73
N PHE A 71 -7.12 -8.50 -10.14
CA PHE A 71 -6.14 -8.86 -9.11
C PHE A 71 -4.88 -9.53 -9.65
N TYR A 72 -4.86 -9.84 -10.95
CA TYR A 72 -3.68 -10.31 -11.70
C TYR A 72 -2.90 -11.47 -11.07
N GLY A 73 -3.62 -12.43 -10.48
CA GLY A 73 -3.02 -13.60 -9.84
C GLY A 73 -2.49 -13.35 -8.43
N ILE A 74 -2.63 -12.14 -7.87
CA ILE A 74 -2.37 -11.88 -6.45
C ILE A 74 -3.43 -12.61 -5.60
N ILE A 75 -4.70 -12.54 -6.01
CA ILE A 75 -5.80 -13.32 -5.45
C ILE A 75 -6.69 -13.87 -6.58
N SER A 76 -7.42 -14.94 -6.28
CA SER A 76 -8.29 -15.66 -7.20
C SER A 76 -9.55 -14.85 -7.57
N GLU A 77 -10.10 -15.13 -8.74
CA GLU A 77 -11.40 -14.60 -9.16
C GLU A 77 -12.48 -15.63 -8.76
N PRO A 78 -13.36 -15.32 -7.80
CA PRO A 78 -14.15 -16.35 -7.10
C PRO A 78 -15.35 -16.89 -7.88
N ILE A 79 -15.75 -16.26 -8.99
CA ILE A 79 -16.91 -16.68 -9.79
C ILE A 79 -16.41 -17.11 -11.18
N GLU A 80 -16.39 -18.42 -11.44
CA GLU A 80 -15.92 -18.98 -12.71
C GLU A 80 -17.00 -18.90 -13.80
N ASP A 81 -18.24 -19.29 -13.47
CA ASP A 81 -19.40 -19.21 -14.35
C ASP A 81 -20.59 -18.52 -13.65
N ALA A 82 -21.30 -17.66 -14.38
CA ALA A 82 -22.55 -17.05 -13.91
C ALA A 82 -23.63 -18.07 -13.55
N ASN A 83 -23.61 -19.27 -14.17
CA ASN A 83 -24.59 -20.32 -13.91
C ASN A 83 -24.36 -21.06 -12.58
N GLU A 84 -23.20 -20.89 -11.94
CA GLU A 84 -22.91 -21.46 -10.63
C GLU A 84 -23.56 -20.68 -9.49
N ILE A 85 -23.98 -19.43 -9.74
CA ILE A 85 -24.60 -18.57 -8.73
C ILE A 85 -26.04 -19.06 -8.48
N PRO A 86 -26.38 -19.54 -7.26
CA PRO A 86 -27.72 -20.03 -6.98
C PRO A 86 -28.77 -18.93 -7.12
N LEU A 87 -29.86 -19.22 -7.85
CA LEU A 87 -30.96 -18.29 -8.05
C LEU A 87 -31.97 -18.42 -6.89
N PRO A 88 -32.30 -17.35 -6.16
CA PRO A 88 -33.18 -17.40 -4.98
C PRO A 88 -34.67 -17.51 -5.35
N ASN A 89 -35.05 -18.59 -6.00
CA ASN A 89 -36.42 -18.88 -6.48
C ASN A 89 -37.23 -19.73 -5.48
N SER A 90 -36.58 -20.25 -4.45
CA SER A 90 -37.16 -21.05 -3.37
C SER A 90 -36.39 -20.80 -2.08
N LEU A 91 -36.91 -21.24 -0.94
CA LEU A 91 -36.19 -21.14 0.33
C LEU A 91 -34.85 -21.88 0.29
N GLU A 92 -34.82 -23.09 -0.26
CA GLU A 92 -33.60 -23.89 -0.41
C GLU A 92 -32.54 -23.14 -1.22
N SER A 93 -32.90 -22.68 -2.42
CA SER A 93 -31.96 -21.97 -3.30
C SER A 93 -31.55 -20.59 -2.75
N PHE A 94 -32.40 -19.96 -1.93
CA PHE A 94 -32.04 -18.77 -1.16
C PHE A 94 -30.96 -19.08 -0.11
N VAL A 95 -31.14 -20.14 0.69
CA VAL A 95 -30.14 -20.58 1.68
C VAL A 95 -28.83 -20.97 0.99
N ASP A 96 -28.91 -21.60 -0.18
CA ASP A 96 -27.74 -21.94 -1.00
C ASP A 96 -27.02 -20.69 -1.51
N LEU A 97 -27.75 -19.65 -1.96
CA LEU A 97 -27.15 -18.38 -2.34
C LEU A 97 -26.43 -17.72 -1.15
N VAL A 98 -27.06 -17.67 0.02
CA VAL A 98 -26.43 -17.11 1.24
C VAL A 98 -25.12 -17.83 1.54
N ARG A 99 -25.14 -19.16 1.51
CA ARG A 99 -23.96 -20.01 1.74
C ARG A 99 -22.86 -19.77 0.70
N TYR A 100 -23.24 -19.70 -0.58
CA TYR A 100 -22.34 -19.44 -1.70
C TYR A 100 -21.60 -18.09 -1.51
N LEU A 101 -22.33 -17.02 -1.22
CA LEU A 101 -21.76 -15.68 -1.02
C LEU A 101 -20.85 -15.62 0.22
N LEU A 102 -21.22 -16.30 1.32
CA LEU A 102 -20.38 -16.38 2.53
C LEU A 102 -19.06 -17.12 2.26
N ASN A 103 -19.12 -18.24 1.53
CA ASN A 103 -17.92 -19.00 1.16
C ASN A 103 -16.97 -18.16 0.30
N ILE A 104 -17.50 -17.43 -0.69
CA ILE A 104 -16.70 -16.49 -1.49
C ILE A 104 -16.04 -15.46 -0.59
N ARG A 105 -16.82 -14.79 0.28
CA ARG A 105 -16.29 -13.76 1.16
C ARG A 105 -15.20 -14.30 2.08
N GLU A 106 -15.40 -15.48 2.67
CA GLU A 106 -14.42 -16.09 3.56
C GLU A 106 -13.12 -16.42 2.81
N SER A 107 -13.22 -17.06 1.63
CA SER A 107 -12.05 -17.39 0.81
C SER A 107 -11.28 -16.14 0.40
N GLN A 108 -11.97 -15.15 -0.16
CA GLN A 108 -11.37 -13.92 -0.64
C GLN A 108 -10.72 -13.12 0.49
N ARG A 109 -11.35 -13.04 1.67
CA ARG A 109 -10.73 -12.37 2.83
C ARG A 109 -9.45 -13.06 3.28
N LYS A 110 -9.41 -14.40 3.30
CA LYS A 110 -8.18 -15.14 3.65
C LYS A 110 -7.06 -14.84 2.65
N GLU A 111 -7.37 -14.84 1.35
CA GLU A 111 -6.39 -14.52 0.32
C GLU A 111 -5.86 -13.08 0.47
N VAL A 112 -6.75 -12.11 0.70
CA VAL A 112 -6.35 -10.71 0.96
C VAL A 112 -5.48 -10.59 2.21
N GLU A 113 -5.82 -11.28 3.30
CA GLU A 113 -5.07 -11.25 4.56
C GLU A 113 -3.63 -11.74 4.39
N VAL A 114 -3.42 -12.78 3.57
CA VAL A 114 -2.09 -13.32 3.26
C VAL A 114 -1.20 -12.29 2.54
N THR A 115 -1.78 -11.30 1.86
CA THR A 115 -1.01 -10.21 1.23
C THR A 115 -0.48 -9.18 2.23
N GLY A 116 -0.86 -9.27 3.50
CA GLY A 116 -0.54 -8.28 4.54
C GLY A 116 -1.39 -7.01 4.45
N TYR A 117 -2.47 -7.01 3.65
CA TYR A 117 -3.43 -5.93 3.61
C TYR A 117 -4.26 -5.90 4.91
N PRO A 118 -4.36 -4.75 5.61
CA PRO A 118 -5.12 -4.69 6.85
C PRO A 118 -6.62 -4.79 6.52
N LEU A 119 -7.29 -5.85 6.98
CA LEU A 119 -8.72 -6.03 6.74
C LEU A 119 -9.61 -5.16 7.65
N ASN A 120 -9.10 -4.79 8.83
CA ASN A 120 -9.88 -4.12 9.87
C ASN A 120 -9.12 -2.90 10.42
N PHE A 121 -9.86 -1.92 10.90
CA PHE A 121 -9.33 -0.86 11.75
C PHE A 121 -8.97 -1.42 13.13
N THR A 122 -7.96 -0.85 13.77
CA THR A 122 -7.54 -1.23 15.12
C THR A 122 -8.32 -0.51 16.23
N GLY A 123 -9.06 0.56 15.88
CA GLY A 123 -9.78 1.44 16.80
C GLY A 123 -8.86 2.34 17.62
N LYS A 124 -7.60 2.50 17.22
CA LYS A 124 -6.62 3.29 17.97
C LYS A 124 -6.68 4.74 17.55
N ALA A 125 -6.85 5.64 18.52
CA ALA A 125 -6.67 7.06 18.31
C ALA A 125 -5.19 7.40 18.11
N TYR A 126 -4.92 8.52 17.46
CA TYR A 126 -3.57 9.05 17.37
C TYR A 126 -3.04 9.42 18.76
N GLU A 127 -1.87 8.90 19.11
CA GLU A 127 -1.15 9.28 20.32
C GLU A 127 -0.21 10.45 20.02
N LEU A 128 -0.44 11.56 20.72
CA LEU A 128 0.34 12.78 20.54
C LEU A 128 1.82 12.55 20.89
N ALA A 129 2.69 12.75 19.91
CA ALA A 129 4.12 12.82 20.13
C ALA A 129 4.56 14.28 20.27
N THR A 130 5.20 14.62 21.39
CA THR A 130 5.87 15.93 21.55
C THR A 130 7.12 15.96 20.69
N ALA A 131 7.16 16.90 19.75
CA ALA A 131 8.28 17.12 18.84
C ALA A 131 8.49 18.63 18.63
N SER A 132 9.74 19.03 18.48
CA SER A 132 10.15 20.38 18.08
C SER A 132 10.73 20.33 16.67
N SER A 133 10.20 21.14 15.77
CA SER A 133 10.73 21.36 14.42
C SER A 133 11.24 22.79 14.32
N THR A 134 12.26 22.98 13.51
CA THR A 134 12.81 24.29 13.14
C THR A 134 12.06 24.94 11.97
N GLU A 135 11.06 24.24 11.41
CA GLU A 135 10.23 24.62 10.25
C GLU A 135 11.00 24.74 8.92
N LYS A 136 12.28 24.33 8.86
CA LYS A 136 13.05 24.29 7.60
C LYS A 136 12.54 23.19 6.65
N ILE A 137 12.04 22.10 7.22
CA ILE A 137 11.29 21.08 6.50
C ILE A 137 9.84 21.28 6.86
N LYS A 138 9.01 21.58 5.87
CA LYS A 138 7.59 21.83 6.05
C LYS A 138 6.77 20.77 5.34
N ILE A 139 6.01 20.02 6.11
CA ILE A 139 5.07 19.04 5.59
C ILE A 139 3.67 19.64 5.63
N ILE A 140 2.96 19.54 4.51
CA ILE A 140 1.57 19.93 4.36
C ILE A 140 0.79 18.65 4.07
N LEU A 141 0.14 18.13 5.10
CA LEU A 141 -0.65 16.91 4.98
C LEU A 141 -1.97 17.21 4.26
N ASP A 142 -2.14 16.61 3.09
CA ASP A 142 -3.31 16.84 2.25
C ASP A 142 -4.29 15.67 2.29
N LEU A 143 -5.41 15.91 2.97
CA LEU A 143 -6.51 14.96 3.13
C LEU A 143 -7.61 15.14 2.06
N THR A 144 -7.42 16.04 1.09
CA THR A 144 -8.48 16.44 0.16
C THR A 144 -8.99 15.28 -0.69
N ALA A 145 -8.09 14.42 -1.19
CA ALA A 145 -8.47 13.31 -2.06
C ALA A 145 -9.34 12.28 -1.32
N ILE A 146 -8.85 11.77 -0.18
CA ILE A 146 -9.61 10.84 0.67
C ILE A 146 -10.93 11.45 1.17
N LYS A 147 -10.95 12.72 1.61
CA LYS A 147 -12.18 13.41 2.05
C LYS A 147 -13.24 13.44 0.97
N ARG A 148 -12.88 13.82 -0.26
CA ARG A 148 -13.82 13.85 -1.39
C ARG A 148 -14.44 12.48 -1.67
N VAL A 149 -13.66 11.41 -1.56
CA VAL A 149 -14.18 10.04 -1.75
C VAL A 149 -15.11 9.67 -0.59
N VAL A 150 -14.72 9.89 0.66
CA VAL A 150 -15.55 9.57 1.84
C VAL A 150 -16.87 10.37 1.82
N ASP A 151 -16.81 11.66 1.47
CA ASP A 151 -17.99 12.51 1.32
C ASP A 151 -18.90 11.99 0.20
N TYR A 152 -18.34 11.61 -0.94
CA TYR A 152 -19.09 11.04 -2.05
C TYR A 152 -19.79 9.71 -1.69
N PHE A 153 -19.14 8.85 -0.88
CA PHE A 153 -19.72 7.60 -0.38
C PHE A 153 -20.83 7.85 0.64
N SER A 154 -20.84 9.03 1.25
CA SER A 154 -21.85 9.48 2.19
C SER A 154 -23.12 9.99 1.49
N CYS A 155 -23.05 10.33 0.21
CA CYS A 155 -24.19 10.84 -0.55
C CYS A 155 -25.33 9.82 -0.63
N GLU A 156 -26.58 10.30 -0.58
CA GLU A 156 -27.76 9.45 -0.74
C GLU A 156 -27.84 8.87 -2.16
N HIS A 157 -27.63 9.73 -3.16
CA HIS A 157 -27.72 9.44 -4.58
C HIS A 157 -26.41 9.79 -5.31
N PRO A 158 -25.36 8.95 -5.20
CA PRO A 158 -24.09 9.19 -5.88
C PRO A 158 -24.27 9.17 -7.40
N THR A 159 -23.67 10.14 -8.11
CA THR A 159 -23.76 10.25 -9.58
C THR A 159 -22.43 9.91 -10.26
N LYS A 160 -22.49 9.35 -11.48
CA LYS A 160 -21.29 9.10 -12.29
C LYS A 160 -20.51 10.38 -12.59
N GLU A 161 -21.19 11.52 -12.70
CA GLU A 161 -20.56 12.80 -13.02
C GLU A 161 -19.71 13.31 -11.85
N ASP A 162 -20.19 13.16 -10.61
CA ASP A 162 -19.41 13.54 -9.44
C ASP A 162 -18.21 12.60 -9.24
N ALA A 163 -18.38 11.29 -9.50
CA ALA A 163 -17.25 10.36 -9.54
C ALA A 163 -16.20 10.75 -10.60
N LYS A 164 -16.62 11.22 -11.77
CA LYS A 164 -15.72 11.74 -12.81
C LYS A 164 -14.97 12.98 -12.35
N LYS A 165 -15.62 13.92 -11.65
CA LYS A 165 -14.93 15.10 -11.09
C LYS A 165 -13.85 14.71 -10.08
N ILE A 166 -14.11 13.69 -9.27
CA ILE A 166 -13.11 13.16 -8.32
C ILE A 166 -11.95 12.53 -9.09
N ALA A 167 -12.24 11.62 -10.02
CA ALA A 167 -11.24 10.93 -10.82
C ALA A 167 -10.34 11.86 -11.65
N ASN A 168 -10.92 12.94 -12.20
CA ASN A 168 -10.19 13.95 -12.98
C ASN A 168 -9.51 15.01 -12.12
N SER A 169 -9.54 14.90 -10.79
CA SER A 169 -8.76 15.81 -9.94
C SER A 169 -7.26 15.55 -10.13
N GLU A 170 -6.47 16.59 -9.87
CA GLU A 170 -5.03 16.57 -10.11
C GLU A 170 -4.33 15.41 -9.39
N ILE A 171 -4.68 15.17 -8.12
CA ILE A 171 -4.11 14.09 -7.30
C ILE A 171 -4.31 12.72 -7.97
N PHE A 172 -5.55 12.38 -8.34
CA PHE A 172 -5.85 11.08 -8.94
C PHE A 172 -5.22 10.93 -10.33
N THR A 173 -5.11 12.03 -11.08
CA THR A 173 -4.39 12.01 -12.37
C THR A 173 -2.90 11.73 -12.18
N GLU A 174 -2.26 12.31 -11.16
CA GLU A 174 -0.85 12.03 -10.84
C GLU A 174 -0.66 10.59 -10.31
N MET A 175 -1.60 10.08 -9.51
CA MET A 175 -1.61 8.68 -9.10
C MET A 175 -1.70 7.71 -10.28
N ILE A 176 -2.58 7.99 -11.24
CA ILE A 176 -2.72 7.19 -12.48
C ILE A 176 -1.42 7.22 -13.28
N LYS A 177 -0.80 8.40 -13.45
CA LYS A 177 0.50 8.53 -14.14
C LYS A 177 1.58 7.67 -13.46
N HIS A 178 1.69 7.79 -12.14
CA HIS A 178 2.66 6.99 -11.38
C HIS A 178 2.40 5.50 -11.57
N ARG A 179 1.15 5.04 -11.38
CA ARG A 179 0.77 3.63 -11.59
C ARG A 179 1.15 3.14 -12.99
N ASN A 180 0.77 3.87 -14.02
CA ASN A 180 1.01 3.45 -15.41
C ASN A 180 2.51 3.50 -15.77
N SER A 181 3.34 4.21 -15.00
CA SER A 181 4.81 4.18 -15.15
C SER A 181 5.47 2.96 -14.49
N LEU A 182 4.76 2.24 -13.62
CA LEU A 182 5.28 1.04 -12.99
C LEU A 182 5.24 -0.14 -13.97
N GLY A 183 6.40 -0.51 -14.50
CA GLY A 183 6.53 -1.59 -15.49
C GLY A 183 6.10 -2.99 -15.01
N TYR A 184 5.84 -3.16 -13.71
CA TYR A 184 5.34 -4.43 -13.14
C TYR A 184 3.83 -4.47 -12.98
N VAL A 185 3.11 -3.35 -13.19
CA VAL A 185 1.65 -3.33 -13.09
C VAL A 185 1.08 -3.77 -14.45
N PRO A 186 0.39 -4.92 -14.50
CA PRO A 186 -0.11 -5.44 -15.76
C PRO A 186 -1.21 -4.55 -16.34
N GLY A 187 -1.33 -4.60 -17.67
CA GLY A 187 -2.38 -3.89 -18.39
C GLY A 187 -3.79 -4.41 -18.08
N PRO A 188 -4.85 -3.73 -18.54
CA PRO A 188 -4.80 -2.48 -19.31
C PRO A 188 -4.31 -1.28 -18.47
N GLU A 189 -3.93 -0.20 -19.14
CA GLU A 189 -3.57 1.05 -18.47
C GLU A 189 -4.79 1.66 -17.77
N MET A 190 -4.58 2.19 -16.56
CA MET A 190 -5.65 2.86 -15.84
C MET A 190 -5.94 4.22 -16.49
N THR A 191 -7.22 4.58 -16.59
CA THR A 191 -7.68 5.89 -17.10
C THR A 191 -8.58 6.56 -16.06
N THR A 192 -8.77 7.88 -16.16
CA THR A 192 -9.70 8.60 -15.28
C THR A 192 -11.15 8.12 -15.45
N ASP A 193 -11.53 7.65 -16.64
CA ASP A 193 -12.86 7.05 -16.88
C ASP A 193 -13.02 5.70 -16.16
N PHE A 194 -11.97 4.87 -16.12
CA PHE A 194 -11.98 3.60 -15.39
C PHE A 194 -12.02 3.84 -13.89
N LEU A 195 -11.20 4.78 -13.39
CA LEU A 195 -11.24 5.25 -12.01
C LEU A 195 -12.64 5.76 -11.63
N ALA A 196 -13.24 6.64 -12.44
CA ALA A 196 -14.58 7.17 -12.20
C ALA A 196 -15.64 6.05 -12.12
N TYR A 197 -15.51 5.02 -12.97
CA TYR A 197 -16.35 3.83 -12.89
C TYR A 197 -16.22 3.12 -11.53
N PHE A 198 -15.00 2.91 -11.03
CA PHE A 198 -14.76 2.24 -9.74
C PHE A 198 -15.22 3.08 -8.54
N ILE A 199 -14.96 4.39 -8.53
CA ILE A 199 -15.48 5.32 -7.51
C ILE A 199 -17.01 5.25 -7.49
N TYR A 200 -17.65 5.36 -8.66
CA TYR A 200 -19.11 5.29 -8.77
C TYR A 200 -19.66 3.95 -8.27
N LEU A 201 -19.08 2.84 -8.75
CA LEU A 201 -19.51 1.50 -8.35
C LEU A 201 -19.33 1.27 -6.84
N GLY A 202 -18.23 1.76 -6.27
CA GLY A 202 -17.93 1.74 -4.85
C GLY A 202 -18.99 2.46 -4.00
N ALA A 203 -19.53 3.58 -4.48
CA ALA A 203 -20.60 4.32 -3.77
C ALA A 203 -22.01 3.81 -4.07
N LYS A 204 -22.22 3.10 -5.19
CA LYS A 204 -23.56 2.69 -5.67
C LYS A 204 -24.29 1.79 -4.68
N LYS A 205 -25.59 2.05 -4.44
CA LYS A 205 -26.39 1.41 -3.37
C LYS A 205 -27.38 0.33 -3.84
N ASP A 206 -27.35 -0.03 -5.12
CA ASP A 206 -28.15 -1.16 -5.61
C ASP A 206 -27.65 -2.48 -5.00
N PRO A 207 -28.54 -3.47 -4.80
CA PRO A 207 -28.21 -4.67 -4.03
C PRO A 207 -27.05 -5.47 -4.63
N ILE A 208 -26.91 -5.53 -5.95
CA ILE A 208 -25.82 -6.27 -6.61
C ILE A 208 -24.47 -5.60 -6.34
N SER A 209 -24.39 -4.28 -6.49
CA SER A 209 -23.17 -3.54 -6.16
C SER A 209 -22.82 -3.63 -4.67
N VAL A 210 -23.82 -3.61 -3.79
CA VAL A 210 -23.63 -3.75 -2.34
C VAL A 210 -23.07 -5.14 -1.98
N ILE A 211 -23.63 -6.21 -2.53
CA ILE A 211 -23.11 -7.57 -2.35
C ILE A 211 -21.68 -7.64 -2.88
N TRP A 212 -21.44 -7.15 -4.11
CA TRP A 212 -20.11 -7.17 -4.72
C TRP A 212 -19.03 -6.53 -3.84
N LYS A 213 -19.29 -5.33 -3.30
CA LYS A 213 -18.35 -4.65 -2.40
C LYS A 213 -18.13 -5.43 -1.11
N TRP A 214 -19.19 -6.02 -0.56
CA TRP A 214 -19.08 -6.83 0.65
C TRP A 214 -18.30 -8.14 0.42
N LEU A 215 -18.28 -8.73 -0.78
CA LEU A 215 -17.54 -9.98 -0.99
C LEU A 215 -16.02 -9.82 -0.76
N ASN A 216 -15.43 -8.69 -1.14
CA ASN A 216 -13.98 -8.48 -1.04
C ASN A 216 -13.65 -6.97 -0.92
N PRO A 217 -12.86 -6.53 0.09
CA PRO A 217 -12.47 -5.12 0.24
C PRO A 217 -11.66 -4.56 -0.94
N TRP A 218 -11.02 -5.42 -1.74
CA TRP A 218 -10.27 -5.04 -2.93
C TRP A 218 -11.16 -4.81 -4.16
N ASN A 219 -12.45 -5.20 -4.09
CA ASN A 219 -13.39 -4.93 -5.18
C ASN A 219 -13.55 -3.43 -5.42
N CYS A 220 -13.88 -3.10 -6.67
CA CYS A 220 -13.93 -1.71 -7.12
C CYS A 220 -12.60 -0.98 -6.88
N PHE A 221 -11.46 -1.64 -7.12
CA PHE A 221 -10.14 -1.01 -7.00
C PHE A 221 -9.87 -0.44 -5.59
N ASN A 222 -10.06 -1.28 -4.56
CA ASN A 222 -10.02 -0.94 -3.14
C ASN A 222 -11.12 -0.01 -2.60
N PHE A 223 -11.96 0.60 -3.45
CA PHE A 223 -13.05 1.44 -2.94
C PHE A 223 -14.13 0.66 -2.16
N ALA A 224 -14.22 -0.66 -2.33
CA ALA A 224 -15.08 -1.49 -1.49
C ALA A 224 -14.68 -1.43 0.00
N ASP A 225 -13.40 -1.26 0.31
CA ASP A 225 -12.92 -1.09 1.68
C ASP A 225 -13.50 0.17 2.35
N ILE A 226 -13.62 1.27 1.59
CA ILE A 226 -14.27 2.50 2.06
C ILE A 226 -15.74 2.26 2.34
N PHE A 227 -16.44 1.54 1.47
CA PHE A 227 -17.84 1.18 1.69
C PHE A 227 -18.02 0.35 2.96
N ILE A 228 -17.18 -0.66 3.18
CA ILE A 228 -17.25 -1.54 4.35
C ILE A 228 -16.95 -0.78 5.64
N ASN A 229 -16.01 0.17 5.60
CA ASN A 229 -15.49 0.84 6.79
C ASN A 229 -15.79 2.35 6.83
N LEU A 230 -16.89 2.80 6.20
CA LEU A 230 -17.15 4.23 5.97
C LEU A 230 -17.07 5.08 7.24
N GLU A 231 -17.69 4.64 8.34
CA GLU A 231 -17.65 5.38 9.60
C GLU A 231 -16.25 5.44 10.21
N HIS A 232 -15.48 4.36 10.13
CA HIS A 232 -14.09 4.35 10.64
C HIS A 232 -13.19 5.29 9.82
N TYR A 233 -13.41 5.40 8.50
CA TYR A 233 -12.71 6.41 7.71
C TYR A 233 -13.10 7.84 8.08
N ARG A 234 -14.37 8.09 8.40
CA ARG A 234 -14.79 9.41 8.90
C ARG A 234 -14.14 9.73 10.24
N GLU A 235 -14.05 8.76 11.14
CA GLU A 235 -13.36 8.89 12.43
C GLU A 235 -11.86 9.16 12.23
N LEU A 236 -11.20 8.37 11.39
CA LEU A 236 -9.80 8.56 11.00
C LEU A 236 -9.57 9.98 10.46
N LEU A 237 -10.39 10.44 9.51
CA LEU A 237 -10.25 11.77 8.94
C LEU A 237 -10.43 12.90 9.95
N ARG A 238 -11.36 12.76 10.91
CA ARG A 238 -11.53 13.73 12.00
C ARG A 238 -10.33 13.75 12.93
N ASP A 239 -9.83 12.58 13.30
CA ASP A 239 -8.68 12.45 14.19
C ASP A 239 -7.41 13.00 13.52
N MET A 240 -7.21 12.69 12.23
CA MET A 240 -6.12 13.24 11.43
C MET A 240 -6.20 14.75 11.24
N GLU A 241 -7.38 15.32 11.00
CA GLU A 241 -7.54 16.78 10.88
C GLU A 241 -7.23 17.47 12.22
N THR A 242 -7.73 16.91 13.32
CA THR A 242 -7.50 17.43 14.68
C THR A 242 -6.01 17.42 15.03
N ASN A 243 -5.30 16.38 14.61
CA ASN A 243 -3.88 16.19 14.92
C ASN A 243 -2.92 16.62 13.81
N LYS A 244 -3.43 17.22 12.73
CA LYS A 244 -2.69 17.50 11.50
C LYS A 244 -1.36 18.22 11.75
N SER A 245 -1.39 19.35 12.45
CA SER A 245 -0.17 20.14 12.73
C SER A 245 0.83 19.40 13.61
N ASN A 246 0.38 18.50 14.47
CA ASN A 246 1.29 17.70 15.30
C ASN A 246 1.96 16.59 14.47
N ILE A 247 1.21 15.94 13.58
CA ILE A 247 1.76 14.97 12.62
C ILE A 247 2.79 15.65 11.71
N GLU A 248 2.45 16.79 11.11
CA GLU A 248 3.34 17.56 10.25
C GLU A 248 4.64 17.96 10.98
N ARG A 249 4.53 18.47 12.21
CA ARG A 249 5.68 18.84 13.04
C ARG A 249 6.54 17.62 13.42
N PHE A 250 5.90 16.51 13.76
CA PHE A 250 6.61 15.29 14.11
C PHE A 250 7.43 14.75 12.93
N VAL A 251 6.80 14.63 11.75
CA VAL A 251 7.50 14.21 10.51
C VAL A 251 8.67 15.15 10.23
N SER A 252 8.45 16.46 10.29
CA SER A 252 9.49 17.48 10.07
C SER A 252 10.66 17.32 11.05
N SER A 253 10.37 17.23 12.35
CA SER A 253 11.38 17.04 13.40
C SER A 253 12.22 15.78 13.23
N ARG A 254 11.66 14.75 12.59
CA ARG A 254 12.33 13.49 12.35
C ARG A 254 13.35 13.60 11.22
N ILE A 255 13.04 14.37 10.19
CA ILE A 255 13.84 14.53 8.97
C ILE A 255 14.92 15.61 9.14
N GLU A 256 14.57 16.74 9.75
CA GLU A 256 15.44 17.93 9.86
C GLU A 256 16.89 17.67 10.31
N PRO A 257 17.18 16.76 11.26
CA PRO A 257 18.55 16.51 11.67
C PRO A 257 19.42 15.86 10.58
N TYR A 258 18.81 15.29 9.55
CA TYR A 258 19.46 14.48 8.51
C TYR A 258 19.60 15.19 7.17
N VAL A 259 19.31 16.50 7.12
CA VAL A 259 19.42 17.33 5.91
C VAL A 259 20.37 18.49 6.15
N PRO A 260 20.99 19.08 5.09
CA PRO A 260 21.90 20.22 5.25
C PRO A 260 21.27 21.38 6.05
N ALA A 261 22.08 22.14 6.78
CA ALA A 261 21.59 23.17 7.69
C ALA A 261 20.85 24.31 6.96
N ASN A 262 21.28 24.62 5.73
CA ASN A 262 20.72 25.64 4.86
C ASN A 262 19.69 25.10 3.85
N PHE A 263 19.29 23.83 3.98
CA PHE A 263 18.30 23.24 3.09
C PHE A 263 16.89 23.49 3.61
N GLU A 264 16.07 24.08 2.75
CA GLU A 264 14.64 24.29 2.99
C GLU A 264 13.83 23.44 2.01
N PHE A 265 12.74 22.86 2.50
CA PHE A 265 11.89 21.99 1.70
C PHE A 265 10.45 22.09 2.16
N THR A 266 9.52 22.18 1.21
CA THR A 266 8.10 22.11 1.46
C THR A 266 7.50 21.00 0.63
N GLU A 267 6.84 20.06 1.30
CA GLU A 267 6.16 18.94 0.66
C GLU A 267 4.66 18.97 0.94
N ARG A 268 3.87 18.79 -0.12
CA ARG A 268 2.45 18.48 0.03
C ARG A 268 2.26 16.97 -0.07
N PHE A 269 2.16 16.32 1.09
CA PHE A 269 2.03 14.88 1.19
C PHE A 269 0.57 14.45 1.17
N VAL A 270 0.18 13.62 0.22
CA VAL A 270 -1.23 13.30 -0.07
C VAL A 270 -1.66 11.98 0.54
N LEU A 271 -2.83 11.96 1.19
CA LEU A 271 -3.54 10.72 1.52
C LEU A 271 -4.60 10.42 0.44
N GLY A 272 -4.35 9.38 -0.33
CA GLY A 272 -5.21 8.87 -1.40
C GLY A 272 -5.87 7.54 -1.05
N ILE A 273 -6.49 6.94 -2.06
CA ILE A 273 -7.01 5.56 -2.09
C ILE A 273 -6.62 5.02 -3.47
N GLU A 274 -6.22 3.75 -3.60
CA GLU A 274 -6.34 2.90 -4.82
C GLU A 274 -5.22 1.81 -4.96
N TRP A 275 -5.46 0.89 -5.91
CA TRP A 275 -4.84 -0.42 -6.09
C TRP A 275 -3.33 -0.47 -6.40
N ALA A 276 -2.71 -1.45 -5.74
CA ALA A 276 -1.38 -2.03 -5.97
C ALA A 276 -0.17 -1.17 -5.59
N ILE A 277 -0.38 0.04 -5.08
CA ILE A 277 0.71 0.93 -4.71
C ILE A 277 0.41 1.51 -3.33
N ARG A 278 1.20 1.09 -2.33
CA ARG A 278 1.06 1.62 -0.99
C ARG A 278 1.47 3.09 -0.95
N GLY A 279 2.68 3.39 -1.41
CA GLY A 279 3.25 4.74 -1.49
C GLY A 279 3.62 5.07 -2.93
N TRP A 280 3.35 6.29 -3.35
CA TRP A 280 3.55 6.75 -4.72
C TRP A 280 4.18 8.14 -4.72
N ALA A 281 4.91 8.47 -5.79
CA ALA A 281 5.51 9.79 -5.96
C ALA A 281 5.54 10.20 -7.42
N THR A 282 5.27 11.48 -7.66
CA THR A 282 5.53 12.18 -8.92
C THR A 282 6.35 13.44 -8.65
N SER A 283 6.75 14.16 -9.70
CA SER A 283 7.39 15.46 -9.55
C SER A 283 6.55 16.45 -8.73
N LYS A 284 5.22 16.28 -8.71
CA LYS A 284 4.28 17.13 -7.97
C LYS A 284 4.05 16.66 -6.54
N PHE A 285 3.69 15.40 -6.33
CA PHE A 285 3.22 14.92 -5.03
C PHE A 285 3.94 13.64 -4.60
N GLY A 286 4.24 13.53 -3.31
CA GLY A 286 4.37 12.26 -2.62
C GLY A 286 3.03 11.90 -1.99
N GLY A 287 2.71 10.62 -1.93
CA GLY A 287 1.46 10.20 -1.30
C GLY A 287 1.44 8.74 -0.92
N ILE A 288 0.38 8.40 -0.20
CA ILE A 288 0.14 7.07 0.31
C ILE A 288 -1.35 6.75 0.25
N ASN A 289 -1.66 5.49 -0.01
CA ASN A 289 -3.03 5.01 -0.13
C ASN A 289 -3.47 4.47 1.23
N ILE A 290 -4.41 5.17 1.86
CA ILE A 290 -4.70 5.04 3.29
C ILE A 290 -5.31 3.69 3.65
N GLU A 291 -5.96 3.01 2.71
CA GLU A 291 -6.56 1.70 2.94
C GLU A 291 -5.55 0.59 3.24
N HIS A 292 -4.30 0.78 2.81
CA HIS A 292 -3.20 -0.15 3.10
C HIS A 292 -2.67 0.01 4.52
N ILE A 293 -3.17 0.98 5.30
CA ILE A 293 -2.66 1.33 6.63
C ILE A 293 -3.77 1.50 7.67
N LYS A 294 -4.87 2.12 7.26
CA LYS A 294 -6.02 2.50 8.11
C LYS A 294 -5.57 3.40 9.26
N ASP A 295 -5.80 2.99 10.51
CA ASP A 295 -5.49 3.73 11.73
C ASP A 295 -4.17 3.28 12.39
N ASN A 296 -3.31 2.57 11.68
CA ASN A 296 -1.96 2.30 12.15
C ASN A 296 -1.07 3.55 12.00
N TYR A 297 -1.26 4.52 12.90
CA TYR A 297 -0.56 5.81 12.87
C TYR A 297 0.96 5.69 12.90
N THR A 298 1.50 4.76 13.68
CA THR A 298 2.96 4.52 13.73
C THR A 298 3.49 4.14 12.36
N PHE A 299 2.78 3.25 11.66
CA PHE A 299 3.16 2.84 10.32
C PHE A 299 2.96 4.00 9.32
N LEU A 300 1.81 4.68 9.36
CA LEU A 300 1.50 5.82 8.49
C LEU A 300 2.56 6.91 8.57
N ILE A 301 2.85 7.39 9.78
CA ILE A 301 3.83 8.46 10.02
C ILE A 301 5.23 8.00 9.61
N GLY A 302 5.58 6.75 9.92
CA GLY A 302 6.84 6.17 9.47
C GLY A 302 6.97 6.20 7.95
N THR A 303 5.92 5.82 7.21
CA THR A 303 5.95 5.88 5.75
C THR A 303 6.00 7.32 5.22
N ILE A 304 5.26 8.26 5.83
CA ILE A 304 5.37 9.68 5.44
C ILE A 304 6.82 10.15 5.60
N VAL A 305 7.49 9.82 6.70
CA VAL A 305 8.91 10.14 6.92
C VAL A 305 9.79 9.51 5.84
N HIS A 306 9.63 8.21 5.56
CA HIS A 306 10.43 7.46 4.60
C HIS A 306 10.32 8.05 3.19
N GLU A 307 9.10 8.22 2.68
CA GLU A 307 8.85 8.70 1.32
C GLU A 307 9.20 10.18 1.16
N THR A 308 8.98 11.00 2.18
CA THR A 308 9.41 12.41 2.17
C THR A 308 10.94 12.50 2.11
N TYR A 309 11.65 11.62 2.81
CA TYR A 309 13.11 11.61 2.76
C TYR A 309 13.65 11.21 1.39
N HIS A 310 12.99 10.25 0.70
CA HIS A 310 13.27 9.93 -0.70
C HIS A 310 13.12 11.14 -1.63
N ARG A 311 12.11 11.99 -1.41
CA ARG A 311 11.97 13.25 -2.18
C ARG A 311 13.14 14.21 -1.95
N ILE A 312 13.59 14.34 -0.71
CA ILE A 312 14.74 15.18 -0.38
C ILE A 312 16.03 14.63 -0.99
N GLN A 313 16.23 13.31 -0.89
CA GLN A 313 17.33 12.64 -1.59
C GLN A 313 17.29 12.94 -3.09
N ALA A 314 16.14 12.79 -3.74
CA ALA A 314 16.00 13.07 -5.17
C ALA A 314 16.40 14.52 -5.54
N MET A 315 16.15 15.50 -4.67
CA MET A 315 16.52 16.89 -4.91
C MET A 315 18.01 17.17 -4.70
N LEU A 316 18.63 16.56 -3.69
CA LEU A 316 20.01 16.84 -3.30
C LEU A 316 21.02 15.92 -3.98
N TYR A 317 20.59 14.75 -4.47
CA TYR A 317 21.48 13.75 -5.02
C TYR A 317 22.12 14.25 -6.34
N PRO A 318 23.46 14.27 -6.45
CA PRO A 318 24.16 14.79 -7.64
C PRO A 318 23.75 14.12 -8.96
N GLY A 319 23.38 12.84 -8.91
CA GLY A 319 22.97 12.07 -10.09
C GLY A 319 21.58 12.41 -10.63
N ASN A 320 20.80 13.19 -9.89
CA ASN A 320 19.38 13.43 -10.15
C ASN A 320 19.01 14.92 -10.36
N VAL A 321 19.98 15.83 -10.40
CA VAL A 321 19.73 17.24 -10.70
C VAL A 321 19.05 17.38 -12.07
N GLY A 322 17.79 17.83 -12.07
CA GLY A 322 16.98 18.01 -13.28
C GLY A 322 16.36 16.72 -13.87
N LYS A 323 16.39 15.60 -13.14
CA LYS A 323 15.73 14.34 -13.52
C LYS A 323 14.56 14.04 -12.59
N ASP A 324 13.43 13.63 -13.15
CA ASP A 324 12.27 13.17 -12.38
C ASP A 324 12.58 11.81 -11.75
N PHE A 325 12.95 11.82 -10.46
CA PHE A 325 13.09 10.63 -9.59
C PHE A 325 13.94 9.47 -10.12
N ASN A 326 14.92 9.74 -10.97
CA ASN A 326 15.75 8.71 -11.58
C ASN A 326 17.17 8.69 -11.00
N MET A 327 17.24 8.46 -9.68
CA MET A 327 18.49 8.47 -8.91
C MET A 327 19.40 7.26 -9.21
N LEU A 328 18.83 6.18 -9.75
CA LEU A 328 19.56 4.95 -10.08
C LEU A 328 20.19 5.00 -11.48
N ASP A 329 19.69 5.84 -12.39
CA ASP A 329 20.24 5.93 -13.74
C ASP A 329 21.48 6.82 -13.80
N LYS A 330 22.62 6.14 -13.77
CA LYS A 330 23.90 6.68 -14.21
C LYS A 330 24.39 5.82 -15.37
N PRO A 331 24.15 6.20 -16.63
CA PRO A 331 24.51 5.38 -17.78
C PRO A 331 26.04 5.34 -17.94
N LEU A 332 26.71 4.52 -17.13
CA LEU A 332 28.11 4.18 -17.29
C LEU A 332 28.23 3.30 -18.54
N GLU A 333 29.31 3.48 -19.30
CA GLU A 333 29.60 2.67 -20.48
C GLU A 333 29.75 1.18 -20.10
N ASP A 334 30.32 0.91 -18.93
CA ASP A 334 30.46 -0.42 -18.37
C ASP A 334 29.19 -0.82 -17.59
N LYS A 335 28.39 -1.72 -18.16
CA LYS A 335 27.12 -2.20 -17.58
C LYS A 335 27.29 -2.94 -16.25
N THR A 336 28.45 -3.54 -16.01
CA THR A 336 28.75 -4.18 -14.73
C THR A 336 29.05 -3.14 -13.64
N LEU A 337 29.80 -2.07 -13.96
CA LEU A 337 30.00 -0.95 -13.04
C LEU A 337 28.70 -0.17 -12.78
N ASP A 338 27.83 -0.04 -13.80
CA ASP A 338 26.48 0.54 -13.64
C ASP A 338 25.67 -0.23 -12.59
N ALA A 339 25.61 -1.56 -12.71
CA ALA A 339 24.87 -2.39 -11.76
C ALA A 339 25.44 -2.33 -10.32
N MET A 340 26.78 -2.28 -10.17
CA MET A 340 27.42 -2.07 -8.87
C MET A 340 27.05 -0.70 -8.28
N TYR A 341 27.10 0.37 -9.08
CA TYR A 341 26.70 1.71 -8.66
C TYR A 341 25.21 1.78 -8.27
N LYS A 342 24.33 1.10 -9.01
CA LYS A 342 22.91 0.96 -8.68
C LYS A 342 22.71 0.28 -7.33
N ALA A 343 23.41 -0.82 -7.07
CA ALA A 343 23.34 -1.51 -5.78
C ALA A 343 23.77 -0.60 -4.61
N MET A 344 24.92 0.09 -4.75
CA MET A 344 25.39 1.05 -3.74
C MET A 344 24.37 2.16 -3.50
N THR A 345 23.86 2.72 -4.59
CA THR A 345 22.92 3.84 -4.54
C THR A 345 21.62 3.40 -3.88
N TYR A 346 21.13 2.21 -4.18
CA TYR A 346 19.95 1.67 -3.52
C TYR A 346 20.13 1.46 -2.02
N VAL A 347 21.24 0.83 -1.59
CA VAL A 347 21.56 0.67 -0.15
C VAL A 347 21.62 2.01 0.55
N PHE A 348 22.22 3.01 -0.09
CA PHE A 348 22.27 4.36 0.45
C PHE A 348 20.87 4.97 0.57
N LEU A 349 20.07 4.97 -0.50
CA LEU A 349 18.77 5.63 -0.55
C LEU A 349 17.78 4.98 0.41
N GLU A 350 17.50 3.68 0.23
CA GLU A 350 16.55 2.96 1.08
C GLU A 350 17.04 2.83 2.52
N GLY A 351 18.34 2.60 2.70
CA GLY A 351 18.93 2.47 4.01
C GLY A 351 18.81 3.72 4.86
N THR A 352 19.17 4.87 4.30
CA THR A 352 19.07 6.14 5.03
C THR A 352 17.63 6.56 5.22
N ALA A 353 16.72 6.35 4.26
CA ALA A 353 15.29 6.58 4.46
C ALA A 353 14.70 5.72 5.59
N THR A 354 15.02 4.42 5.61
CA THR A 354 14.61 3.48 6.68
C THR A 354 15.19 3.89 8.04
N TYR A 355 16.43 4.38 8.07
CA TYR A 355 17.06 4.86 9.28
C TYR A 355 16.42 6.15 9.80
N VAL A 356 16.08 7.09 8.92
CA VAL A 356 15.34 8.30 9.31
C VAL A 356 13.95 7.92 9.81
N GLN A 357 13.27 6.94 9.19
CA GLN A 357 11.99 6.41 9.64
C GLN A 357 12.06 5.81 11.06
N HIS A 358 12.93 4.83 11.30
CA HIS A 358 12.91 4.00 12.53
C HIS A 358 13.98 4.36 13.57
N GLY A 359 15.01 5.08 13.18
CA GLY A 359 16.16 5.42 14.00
C GLY A 359 17.04 4.21 14.27
N SER A 360 17.55 4.12 15.49
CA SER A 360 18.47 3.07 15.93
C SER A 360 17.83 1.68 16.07
N LYS A 361 16.50 1.56 15.96
CA LYS A 361 15.77 0.28 15.96
C LYS A 361 15.90 -0.38 14.60
N ILE A 362 16.71 -1.43 14.53
CA ILE A 362 16.89 -2.24 13.31
C ILE A 362 15.93 -3.42 13.39
N ASN A 363 14.99 -3.50 12.46
CA ASN A 363 13.88 -4.46 12.51
C ASN A 363 14.28 -5.89 12.10
N ASN A 364 15.46 -6.07 11.47
CA ASN A 364 15.97 -7.36 11.02
C ASN A 364 17.40 -7.58 11.55
N GLY A 365 17.66 -8.78 12.07
CA GLY A 365 18.90 -9.11 12.76
C GLY A 365 20.13 -9.29 11.86
N LYS A 366 21.20 -9.83 12.45
CA LYS A 366 22.49 -10.11 11.79
C LYS A 366 22.34 -10.94 10.50
N GLU A 367 21.36 -11.83 10.43
CA GLU A 367 21.10 -12.69 9.25
C GLU A 367 20.80 -11.88 7.97
N ALA A 368 19.94 -10.87 8.05
CA ALA A 368 19.63 -10.02 6.90
C ALA A 368 20.83 -9.17 6.44
N ILE A 369 21.69 -8.78 7.39
CA ILE A 369 22.95 -8.10 7.09
C ILE A 369 23.92 -9.06 6.38
N ASP A 370 24.08 -10.29 6.88
CA ASP A 370 24.96 -11.28 6.28
C ASP A 370 24.48 -11.68 4.87
N GLU A 371 23.17 -11.80 4.67
CA GLU A 371 22.56 -12.01 3.35
C GLU A 371 22.85 -10.82 2.42
N ALA A 372 22.66 -9.59 2.88
CA ALA A 372 22.94 -8.38 2.10
C ALA A 372 24.42 -8.33 1.67
N VAL A 373 25.34 -8.62 2.58
CA VAL A 373 26.79 -8.66 2.30
C VAL A 373 27.09 -9.75 1.28
N CYS A 374 26.45 -10.92 1.38
CA CYS A 374 26.61 -12.02 0.43
C CYS A 374 26.16 -11.61 -0.98
N LEU A 375 24.99 -10.98 -1.11
CA LEU A 375 24.49 -10.45 -2.37
C LEU A 375 25.43 -9.37 -2.94
N PHE A 376 25.87 -8.42 -2.11
CA PHE A 376 26.84 -7.39 -2.52
C PHE A 376 28.15 -8.00 -3.02
N LYS A 377 28.69 -8.98 -2.31
CA LYS A 377 29.92 -9.67 -2.70
C LYS A 377 29.77 -10.32 -4.08
N LYS A 378 28.64 -10.99 -4.34
CA LYS A 378 28.36 -11.58 -5.65
C LYS A 378 28.30 -10.52 -6.75
N ILE A 379 27.63 -9.38 -6.50
CA ILE A 379 27.59 -8.25 -7.44
C ILE A 379 29.01 -7.75 -7.75
N VAL A 380 29.85 -7.56 -6.73
CA VAL A 380 31.24 -7.11 -6.90
C VAL A 380 32.08 -8.13 -7.67
N ASP A 381 32.03 -9.41 -7.28
CA ASP A 381 32.83 -10.45 -7.91
C ASP A 381 32.45 -10.64 -9.39
N LEU A 382 31.14 -10.63 -9.72
CA LEU A 382 30.67 -10.69 -11.11
C LEU A 382 31.07 -9.46 -11.92
N SER A 383 30.98 -8.27 -11.30
CA SER A 383 31.34 -7.01 -11.95
C SER A 383 32.84 -6.95 -12.27
N MET A 384 33.69 -7.37 -11.33
CA MET A 384 35.15 -7.46 -11.53
C MET A 384 35.54 -8.48 -12.60
N GLN A 385 34.77 -9.57 -12.74
CA GLN A 385 34.98 -10.59 -13.77
C GLN A 385 34.35 -10.23 -15.13
N LYS A 386 33.66 -9.09 -15.23
CA LYS A 386 32.90 -8.65 -16.42
C LYS A 386 31.91 -9.71 -16.93
N GLN A 387 31.28 -10.43 -16.01
CA GLN A 387 30.36 -11.53 -16.35
C GLN A 387 28.89 -11.07 -16.29
N GLY A 388 28.18 -11.27 -17.41
CA GLY A 388 26.72 -11.37 -17.49
C GLY A 388 25.94 -10.27 -16.75
N PRO A 389 25.75 -9.06 -17.34
CA PRO A 389 24.98 -7.98 -16.71
C PRO A 389 23.58 -8.40 -16.26
N GLU A 390 22.94 -9.33 -16.98
CA GLU A 390 21.64 -9.91 -16.61
C GLU A 390 21.67 -10.65 -15.26
N LYS A 391 22.76 -11.36 -14.95
CA LYS A 391 22.92 -12.05 -13.65
C LYS A 391 23.13 -11.07 -12.51
N VAL A 392 23.83 -9.97 -12.78
CA VAL A 392 24.01 -8.90 -11.78
C VAL A 392 22.67 -8.23 -11.50
N GLU A 393 21.86 -7.98 -12.54
CA GLU A 393 20.52 -7.44 -12.42
C GLU A 393 19.58 -8.38 -11.65
N GLU A 394 19.65 -9.70 -11.88
CA GLU A 394 18.90 -10.70 -11.11
C GLU A 394 19.24 -10.65 -9.61
N ILE A 395 20.53 -10.58 -9.27
CA ILE A 395 21.00 -10.50 -7.88
C ILE A 395 20.63 -9.16 -7.26
N LEU A 396 20.74 -8.07 -8.03
CA LEU A 396 20.28 -6.75 -7.63
C LEU A 396 18.80 -6.83 -7.24
N ASN A 397 17.94 -7.29 -8.15
CA ASN A 397 16.50 -7.45 -7.93
C ASN A 397 16.17 -8.30 -6.70
N ALA A 398 16.96 -9.34 -6.40
CA ALA A 398 16.81 -10.11 -5.17
C ALA A 398 17.06 -9.27 -3.90
N GLY A 399 18.06 -8.37 -3.94
CA GLY A 399 18.33 -7.42 -2.86
C GLY A 399 17.34 -6.24 -2.78
N LEU A 400 16.75 -5.84 -3.92
CA LEU A 400 15.77 -4.74 -4.03
C LEU A 400 14.34 -5.14 -3.64
N ARG A 401 14.02 -6.43 -3.61
CA ARG A 401 12.65 -6.92 -3.37
C ARG A 401 12.11 -6.37 -2.04
N SER A 402 10.88 -5.83 -2.04
CA SER A 402 10.22 -5.09 -0.94
C SER A 402 10.69 -5.45 0.48
N ASN A 403 11.31 -4.50 1.19
CA ASN A 403 11.94 -4.68 2.51
C ASN A 403 13.09 -5.70 2.54
N GLY A 404 13.79 -5.85 1.41
CA GLY A 404 14.86 -6.81 1.23
C GLY A 404 16.10 -6.53 2.08
N PRO A 405 17.11 -7.41 2.01
CA PRO A 405 18.30 -7.34 2.87
C PRO A 405 19.08 -6.02 2.73
N PHE A 406 18.99 -5.34 1.58
CA PHE A 406 19.64 -4.04 1.35
C PHE A 406 19.08 -2.89 2.20
N TYR A 407 17.78 -2.90 2.54
CA TYR A 407 17.19 -1.92 3.46
C TYR A 407 17.87 -2.01 4.84
N THR A 408 17.99 -3.25 5.34
CA THR A 408 18.56 -3.53 6.66
C THR A 408 20.05 -3.17 6.69
N LEU A 409 20.82 -3.55 5.66
CA LEU A 409 22.22 -3.19 5.56
C LEU A 409 22.42 -1.68 5.53
N GLY A 410 21.67 -0.97 4.69
CA GLY A 410 21.80 0.48 4.59
C GLY A 410 21.36 1.21 5.86
N GLN A 411 20.29 0.74 6.53
CA GLN A 411 19.87 1.26 7.83
C GLN A 411 20.99 1.10 8.87
N PHE A 412 21.62 -0.08 8.90
CA PHE A 412 22.75 -0.33 9.77
C PHE A 412 23.93 0.60 9.47
N MET A 413 24.31 0.74 8.20
CA MET A 413 25.41 1.60 7.79
C MET A 413 25.14 3.06 8.20
N ALA A 414 23.90 3.54 8.02
CA ALA A 414 23.50 4.87 8.42
C ALA A 414 23.65 5.07 9.95
N LYS A 415 23.18 4.10 10.74
CA LYS A 415 23.37 4.10 12.20
C LYS A 415 24.85 4.18 12.59
N ALA A 416 25.69 3.33 12.01
CA ALA A 416 27.11 3.28 12.31
C ALA A 416 27.84 4.60 11.96
N ILE A 417 27.42 5.26 10.87
CA ILE A 417 27.93 6.58 10.49
C ILE A 417 27.47 7.66 11.47
N GLU A 418 26.19 7.69 11.86
CA GLU A 418 25.69 8.65 12.84
C GLU A 418 26.43 8.50 14.18
N GLU A 419 26.56 7.27 14.69
CA GLU A 419 27.22 7.00 15.98
C GLU A 419 28.69 7.46 16.00
N LYS A 420 29.39 7.34 14.87
CA LYS A 420 30.80 7.75 14.78
C LYS A 420 30.99 9.23 14.44
N TYR A 421 30.19 9.78 13.53
CA TYR A 421 30.46 11.07 12.91
C TYR A 421 29.36 12.12 13.10
N GLY A 422 28.23 11.76 13.69
CA GLY A 422 27.06 12.63 13.84
C GLY A 422 26.15 12.67 12.62
N LYS A 423 24.96 13.24 12.81
CA LYS A 423 23.89 13.32 11.80
C LYS A 423 24.28 14.24 10.64
N GLU A 424 25.09 15.25 10.92
CA GLU A 424 25.61 16.19 9.93
C GLU A 424 26.39 15.48 8.82
N LYS A 425 27.11 14.39 9.14
CA LYS A 425 27.80 13.61 8.11
C LYS A 425 26.85 12.80 7.23
N LEU A 426 25.77 12.25 7.78
CA LEU A 426 24.73 11.64 6.95
C LEU A 426 24.09 12.65 6.01
N ALA A 427 23.82 13.87 6.48
CA ALA A 427 23.32 14.94 5.63
C ALA A 427 24.27 15.26 4.47
N THR A 428 25.60 15.29 4.71
CA THR A 428 26.57 15.51 3.61
C THR A 428 26.59 14.39 2.56
N CYS A 429 26.14 13.18 2.90
CA CYS A 429 26.02 12.10 1.91
C CYS A 429 24.92 12.37 0.89
N LEU A 430 23.90 13.18 1.22
CA LEU A 430 22.85 13.55 0.26
C LEU A 430 23.45 14.32 -0.93
N GLU A 431 24.38 15.23 -0.65
CA GLU A 431 25.04 16.08 -1.66
C GLU A 431 26.26 15.42 -2.32
N LYS A 432 26.84 14.40 -1.69
CA LYS A 432 28.03 13.69 -2.23
C LYS A 432 27.72 12.34 -2.84
N GLY A 433 26.53 11.82 -2.58
CA GLY A 433 26.00 10.56 -3.09
C GLY A 433 26.53 9.30 -2.40
N SER A 434 26.16 8.16 -2.98
CA SER A 434 26.45 6.83 -2.42
C SER A 434 27.94 6.52 -2.20
N PRO A 435 28.92 6.99 -3.00
CA PRO A 435 30.33 6.72 -2.73
C PRO A 435 30.82 7.28 -1.39
N GLU A 436 30.38 8.49 -1.02
CA GLU A 436 30.77 9.08 0.28
C GLU A 436 30.17 8.30 1.44
N PHE A 437 28.91 7.85 1.32
CA PHE A 437 28.25 7.02 2.33
C PHE A 437 29.06 5.74 2.62
N PHE A 438 29.49 5.02 1.57
CA PHE A 438 30.32 3.82 1.72
C PHE A 438 31.71 4.15 2.28
N LYS A 439 32.33 5.26 1.85
CA LYS A 439 33.62 5.72 2.37
C LYS A 439 33.57 6.02 3.86
N LEU A 440 32.51 6.66 4.35
CA LEU A 440 32.34 6.92 5.78
C LEU A 440 32.18 5.61 6.56
N PHE A 441 31.34 4.70 6.05
CA PHE A 441 31.07 3.42 6.69
C PHE A 441 32.31 2.54 6.85
N ILE A 442 33.14 2.41 5.80
CA ILE A 442 34.38 1.61 5.84
C ILE A 442 35.32 2.07 6.95
N ASN A 443 35.32 3.37 7.23
CA ASN A 443 36.15 3.96 8.26
C ASN A 443 35.56 3.81 9.67
N VAL A 444 34.33 3.32 9.85
CA VAL A 444 33.78 3.01 11.19
C VAL A 444 34.47 1.76 11.73
N ASP A 445 34.90 1.77 12.99
CA ASP A 445 35.37 0.54 13.65
C ASP A 445 34.16 -0.15 14.28
N ASP A 446 33.82 -1.32 13.74
CA ASP A 446 32.67 -2.12 14.18
C ASP A 446 32.98 -3.57 13.86
N LYS A 447 33.71 -4.19 14.77
CA LYS A 447 34.09 -5.60 14.71
C LYS A 447 33.02 -6.51 15.30
N GLN A 448 31.98 -5.95 15.94
CA GLN A 448 30.90 -6.72 16.55
C GLN A 448 29.88 -7.16 15.51
N THR A 449 29.55 -6.26 14.57
CA THR A 449 28.56 -6.57 13.53
C THR A 449 29.22 -7.20 12.30
N PHE A 450 30.30 -6.61 11.80
CA PHE A 450 30.99 -7.04 10.58
C PHE A 450 32.33 -7.68 10.87
N ALA A 451 32.53 -8.86 10.31
CA ALA A 451 33.85 -9.46 10.26
C ALA A 451 34.77 -8.68 9.29
N PRO A 452 36.10 -8.64 9.52
CA PRO A 452 37.03 -7.87 8.69
C PRO A 452 36.92 -8.17 7.19
N GLU A 453 36.66 -9.42 6.83
CA GLU A 453 36.47 -9.88 5.45
C GLU A 453 35.20 -9.34 4.81
N GLN A 454 34.13 -9.11 5.57
CA GLN A 454 32.90 -8.49 5.08
C GLN A 454 33.16 -7.02 4.76
N LYS A 455 33.90 -6.29 5.61
CA LYS A 455 34.29 -4.89 5.33
C LYS A 455 35.18 -4.75 4.10
N ARG A 456 36.02 -5.75 3.80
CA ARG A 456 36.84 -5.76 2.58
C ARG A 456 36.01 -5.79 1.30
N VAL A 457 34.78 -6.32 1.34
CA VAL A 457 33.86 -6.27 0.18
C VAL A 457 33.56 -4.83 -0.18
N PHE A 458 33.25 -3.98 0.80
CA PHE A 458 32.96 -2.57 0.55
C PHE A 458 34.19 -1.77 0.13
N GLN A 459 35.38 -2.11 0.63
CA GLN A 459 36.63 -1.46 0.21
C GLN A 459 36.93 -1.68 -1.28
N LYS A 460 36.65 -2.88 -1.81
CA LYS A 460 36.84 -3.20 -3.23
C LYS A 460 35.99 -2.35 -4.17
N ILE A 461 34.86 -1.82 -3.68
CA ILE A 461 33.93 -1.03 -4.49
C ILE A 461 34.44 0.39 -4.75
N LEU A 462 35.28 0.91 -3.85
CA LEU A 462 35.83 2.27 -3.93
C LEU A 462 37.18 2.35 -4.65
N LEU A 463 37.74 1.21 -5.06
CA LEU A 463 38.95 1.08 -5.87
C LEU A 463 38.57 0.94 -7.34
#